data_AF-A0A953IG34-F1
#
_entry.id   AF-A0A953IG34-F1
#
_cell.length_a   1.000
_cell.length_b   1.000
_cell.length_c   1.000
_cell.angle_alpha   90.00
_cell.angle_beta   90.00
_cell.angle_gamma   90.00
#
_symmetry.space_group_name_H-M   'P 1'
#
loop_
_entity.id
_entity.type
_entity.pdbx_description
1 polymer ?
#
loop_
_entity_poly.entity_id
_entity_poly.type
_entity_poly.pdbx_seq_one_letter_code
_entity_poly.pdbx_strand_id
1 'polypeptide(L)'
;GEAHKVVILSVTEGEDKPLKYPNMFAASDLMLLTKVDLLPHLSFDTAKCIEYARRVNPKIEVLQVSAKSGEGMDGWLAWLEQGVAAARG
;
A
#
# COMPACT_ATOMS: atom_id res chain seq x y z
N GLY A 1 -11.46 -15.61 -11.73
CA GLY A 1 -10.75 -15.33 -10.47
C GLY A 1 -10.37 -13.86 -10.44
N GLU A 2 -9.67 -13.41 -9.40
CA GLU A 2 -9.05 -12.07 -9.35
C GLU A 2 -7.66 -12.09 -9.97
N ALA A 3 -7.23 -10.98 -10.60
CA ALA A 3 -5.90 -10.86 -11.22
C ALA A 3 -4.83 -10.37 -10.23
N HIS A 4 -5.22 -9.47 -9.32
CA HIS A 4 -4.32 -8.87 -8.33
C HIS A 4 -5.01 -8.67 -6.98
N LYS A 5 -4.22 -8.65 -5.91
CA LYS A 5 -4.67 -8.32 -4.56
C LYS A 5 -4.00 -7.06 -4.05
N VAL A 6 -4.79 -6.13 -3.53
CA VAL A 6 -4.30 -4.87 -2.95
C VAL A 6 -4.66 -4.82 -1.47
N VAL A 7 -3.68 -4.54 -0.61
CA VAL A 7 -3.90 -4.26 0.82
C VAL A 7 -3.84 -2.76 1.06
N ILE A 8 -4.72 -2.26 1.93
CA ILE A 8 -4.76 -0.84 2.32
C ILE A 8 -4.41 -0.76 3.80
N LEU A 9 -3.42 0.06 4.15
CA LEU A 9 -2.99 0.34 5.51
C LEU A 9 -3.01 1.84 5.74
N SER A 10 -3.76 2.32 6.73
CA SER A 10 -3.78 3.74 7.10
C SER A 10 -2.62 4.05 8.07
N VAL A 11 -1.97 5.21 7.92
CA VAL A 11 -0.91 5.67 8.85
C VAL A 11 -1.40 5.80 10.31
N THR A 12 -2.71 5.86 10.53
CA THR A 12 -3.32 5.88 11.87
C THR A 12 -3.34 4.52 12.58
N GLU A 13 -2.96 3.44 11.89
CA GLU A 13 -3.08 2.07 12.41
C GLU A 13 -1.78 1.54 13.07
N GLY A 14 -0.65 2.23 12.87
CA GLY A 14 0.68 1.85 13.37
C GLY A 14 1.51 1.05 12.35
N GLU A 15 2.84 1.14 12.43
CA GLU A 15 3.76 0.60 11.43
C GLU A 15 3.85 -0.94 11.47
N ASP A 16 3.47 -1.56 12.58
CA ASP A 16 3.67 -3.00 12.85
C ASP A 16 2.62 -3.92 12.24
N LYS A 17 1.62 -3.36 11.56
CA LYS A 17 0.53 -4.10 10.92
C LYS A 17 0.98 -5.17 9.93
N PRO A 18 1.99 -4.96 9.07
CA PRO A 18 2.49 -6.01 8.20
C PRO A 18 2.93 -7.26 8.96
N LEU A 19 3.60 -7.10 10.10
CA LEU A 19 4.07 -8.22 10.92
C LEU A 19 2.95 -8.90 11.69
N LYS A 20 1.91 -8.14 12.08
CA LYS A 20 0.73 -8.68 12.80
C LYS A 20 -0.22 -9.46 11.90
N TYR A 21 -0.29 -9.14 10.61
CA TYR A 21 -1.20 -9.77 9.65
C TYR A 21 -0.46 -10.32 8.41
N PRO A 22 0.58 -11.15 8.58
CA PRO A 22 1.53 -11.46 7.52
C PRO A 22 0.89 -12.10 6.30
N ASN A 23 -0.13 -12.94 6.47
CA ASN A 23 -0.81 -13.60 5.35
C ASN A 23 -1.49 -12.60 4.39
N MET A 24 -2.02 -11.49 4.92
CA MET A 24 -2.67 -10.46 4.11
C MET A 24 -1.65 -9.78 3.20
N PHE A 25 -0.51 -9.35 3.77
CA PHE A 25 0.56 -8.67 3.03
C PHE A 25 1.35 -9.62 2.12
N ALA A 26 1.53 -10.88 2.52
CA ALA A 26 2.16 -11.92 1.70
C ALA A 26 1.36 -12.24 0.43
N ALA A 27 0.03 -12.10 0.48
CA ALA A 27 -0.85 -12.37 -0.64
C ALA A 27 -1.07 -11.16 -1.55
N SER A 28 -0.64 -9.95 -1.16
CA SER A 28 -0.89 -8.72 -1.91
C SER A 28 0.25 -8.37 -2.85
N ASP A 29 -0.09 -7.92 -4.05
CA ASP A 29 0.87 -7.39 -5.03
C ASP A 29 1.25 -5.95 -4.68
N LEU A 30 0.29 -5.19 -4.14
CA LEU A 30 0.44 -3.77 -3.81
C LEU A 30 -0.09 -3.47 -2.40
N MET A 31 0.65 -2.64 -1.66
CA MET A 31 0.18 -1.96 -0.46
C MET A 31 -0.08 -0.47 -0.76
N LEU A 32 -1.29 0.00 -0.46
CA LEU A 32 -1.59 1.42 -0.36
C LEU A 32 -1.39 1.87 1.09
N LEU A 33 -0.34 2.64 1.35
CA LEU A 33 -0.18 3.36 2.62
C LEU A 33 -0.99 4.66 2.53
N THR A 34 -2.15 4.71 3.19
CA THR A 34 -3.15 5.77 3.01
C THR A 34 -3.20 6.77 4.18
N LYS A 35 -3.87 7.91 3.93
CA LYS A 35 -3.98 9.07 4.82
C LYS A 35 -2.63 9.73 5.13
N VAL A 36 -1.71 9.73 4.17
CA VAL A 36 -0.36 10.30 4.36
C VAL A 36 -0.38 11.80 4.65
N ASP A 37 -1.48 12.49 4.36
CA ASP A 37 -1.73 13.87 4.79
C ASP A 37 -1.70 14.05 6.32
N LEU A 38 -1.84 12.98 7.09
CA LEU A 38 -1.78 13.00 8.55
C LEU A 38 -0.37 12.77 9.12
N LEU A 39 0.63 12.42 8.30
CA LEU A 39 2.00 12.17 8.78
C LEU A 39 2.60 13.33 9.60
N PRO A 40 2.37 14.62 9.27
CA PRO A 40 2.86 15.73 10.10
C PRO A 40 2.27 15.77 11.52
N HIS A 41 1.19 15.04 11.78
CA HIS A 41 0.47 15.02 13.06
C HIS A 41 0.64 13.71 13.84
N LEU A 42 1.37 12.74 13.26
CA LEU A 42 1.51 11.40 13.82
C LEU A 42 2.98 11.05 14.01
N SER A 43 3.28 10.37 15.11
CA SER A 43 4.55 9.66 15.26
C SER A 43 4.46 8.33 14.50
N PHE A 44 4.59 8.39 13.17
CA PHE A 44 4.57 7.23 12.29
C PHE A 44 5.84 7.17 11.42
N ASP A 45 6.55 6.05 11.46
CA ASP A 45 7.74 5.80 10.63
C ASP A 45 7.37 5.05 9.35
N THR A 46 7.17 5.80 8.27
CA THR A 46 6.88 5.26 6.94
C THR A 46 7.96 4.29 6.45
N ALA A 47 9.23 4.58 6.69
CA ALA A 47 10.32 3.73 6.21
C ALA A 47 10.28 2.36 6.89
N LYS A 48 10.04 2.34 8.21
CA LYS A 48 9.90 1.12 9.00
C LYS A 48 8.66 0.31 8.61
N CYS A 49 7.53 0.96 8.34
CA CYS A 49 6.33 0.30 7.84
C CYS A 49 6.59 -0.41 6.50
N ILE A 50 7.27 0.28 5.57
CA ILE A 50 7.64 -0.29 4.26
C ILE A 50 8.63 -1.44 4.43
N GLU A 51 9.60 -1.29 5.32
CA GLU A 51 10.56 -2.35 5.65
C GLU A 51 9.83 -3.61 6.15
N TYR A 52 8.88 -3.45 7.09
CA TYR A 52 8.09 -4.56 7.61
C TYR A 52 7.22 -5.22 6.54
N ALA A 53 6.59 -4.45 5.65
CA ALA A 53 5.87 -4.99 4.51
C ALA A 53 6.80 -5.83 3.60
N ARG A 54 8.01 -5.34 3.32
CA ARG A 54 8.99 -6.05 2.49
C ARG A 54 9.61 -7.27 3.16
N ARG A 55 9.72 -7.29 4.50
CA ARG A 55 10.12 -8.49 5.25
C ARG A 55 9.10 -9.62 5.09
N VAL A 56 7.80 -9.28 5.03
CA VAL A 56 6.72 -10.25 4.82
C VAL A 56 6.59 -10.63 3.35
N ASN A 57 6.70 -9.65 2.45
CA ASN A 57 6.62 -9.85 1.00
C ASN A 57 7.69 -9.00 0.29
N PRO A 58 8.85 -9.59 -0.07
CA PRO A 58 9.93 -8.85 -0.73
C PRO A 58 9.58 -8.21 -2.07
N LYS A 59 8.47 -8.64 -2.69
CA LYS A 59 8.01 -8.17 -4.00
C LYS A 59 6.88 -7.14 -3.92
N ILE A 60 6.36 -6.85 -2.71
CA ILE A 60 5.23 -5.95 -2.57
C ILE A 60 5.60 -4.54 -3.05
N GLU A 61 4.79 -4.02 -3.98
CA GLU A 61 4.84 -2.61 -4.33
C GLU A 61 4.20 -1.78 -3.23
N VAL A 62 4.64 -0.53 -3.07
CA VAL A 62 4.04 0.38 -2.09
C VAL A 62 3.80 1.73 -2.72
N LEU A 63 2.55 2.20 -2.63
CA LEU A 63 2.17 3.56 -2.98
C LEU A 63 1.70 4.30 -1.73
N GLN A 64 2.19 5.52 -1.55
CA GLN A 64 1.74 6.45 -0.53
C GLN A 64 0.63 7.32 -1.12
N VAL A 65 -0.53 7.36 -0.47
CA VAL A 65 -1.70 8.05 -1.00
C VAL A 65 -2.46 8.85 0.06
N SER A 66 -3.10 9.92 -0.37
CA SER A 66 -4.14 10.60 0.39
C SER A 66 -5.33 10.89 -0.50
N ALA A 67 -6.48 10.32 -0.16
CA ALA A 67 -7.74 10.66 -0.81
C ALA A 67 -8.21 12.09 -0.45
N LYS A 68 -7.64 12.71 0.59
CA LYS A 68 -7.99 14.07 1.02
C LYS A 68 -7.22 15.13 0.25
N SER A 69 -5.90 14.99 0.13
CA SER A 69 -5.06 15.94 -0.62
C SER A 69 -4.95 15.60 -2.11
N GLY A 70 -5.26 14.36 -2.49
CA GLY A 70 -5.04 13.82 -3.84
C GLY A 70 -3.63 13.27 -4.06
N GLU A 71 -2.74 13.38 -3.06
CA GLU A 71 -1.37 12.87 -3.17
C GLU A 71 -1.35 11.38 -3.54
N GLY A 72 -0.53 11.03 -4.53
CA GLY A 72 -0.32 9.65 -4.98
C GLY A 72 -1.48 8.99 -5.72
N MET A 73 -2.64 9.65 -5.85
CA MET A 73 -3.81 9.06 -6.50
C MET A 73 -3.59 8.77 -7.98
N ASP A 74 -2.84 9.62 -8.70
CA ASP A 74 -2.51 9.39 -10.11
C ASP A 74 -1.67 8.11 -10.29
N GLY A 75 -0.73 7.85 -9.38
CA GLY A 75 0.06 6.62 -9.40
C GLY A 75 -0.77 5.37 -9.14
N TRP A 76 -1.75 5.48 -8.23
CA TRP A 76 -2.71 4.40 -7.99
C TRP A 76 -3.60 4.13 -9.21
N LEU A 77 -4.13 5.18 -9.84
CA LEU A 77 -4.95 5.05 -11.05
C LEU A 77 -4.15 4.45 -12.21
N ALA A 78 -2.91 4.90 -12.41
CA ALA A 78 -2.03 4.33 -13.43
C ALA A 78 -1.75 2.84 -13.21
N TRP A 79 -1.55 2.41 -11.96
CA TRP A 79 -1.36 0.99 -11.63
C TRP A 79 -2.60 0.16 -11.98
N LEU A 80 -3.80 0.67 -11.69
CA LEU A 80 -5.06 0.02 -12.08
C LEU A 80 -5.22 -0.07 -13.60
N GLU A 81 -4.95 1.01 -14.32
CA GLU A 81 -5.05 1.05 -15.78
C GLU A 81 -4.11 0.04 -16.45
N GLN A 82 -2.88 -0.10 -15.94
CA GLN A 82 -1.92 -1.11 -16.39
C GLN A 82 -2.46 -2.53 -16.16
N GLY A 83 -3.00 -2.82 -14.97
CA GLY A 83 -3.60 -4.13 -14.67
C GLY A 83 -4.79 -4.45 -15.57
N VAL A 84 -5.65 -3.47 -15.85
CA VAL A 84 -6.79 -3.61 -16.78
C VAL A 84 -6.31 -3.87 -18.20
N ALA A 85 -5.29 -3.14 -18.67
CA ALA A 85 -4.73 -3.35 -20.00
C ALA A 85 -4.11 -4.75 -20.15
N ALA A 86 -3.36 -5.20 -19.14
CA ALA A 86 -2.73 -6.52 -19.12
C ALA A 86 -3.76 -7.67 -19.10
N ALA A 87 -4.91 -7.49 -18.44
CA ALA A 87 -5.97 -8.49 -18.40
C ALA A 87 -6.82 -8.57 -19.68
N ARG A 88 -6.73 -7.56 -20.57
CA ARG A 88 -7.47 -7.49 -21.84
C ARG A 88 -6.68 -8.02 -23.04
N GLY A 89 -5.34 -8.07 -22.92
CA GLY A 89 -4.45 -8.68 -23.92
C GLY A 89 -4.36 -10.19 -23.73
#